data_AF-A0A7V5YZT8-F1
#
_entry.id   AF-A0A7V5YZT8-F1
#
_cell.length_a   1.000
_cell.length_b   1.000
_cell.length_c   1.000
_cell.angle_alpha   90.00
_cell.angle_beta   90.00
_cell.angle_gamma   90.00
#
_symmetry.space_group_name_H-M   'P 1'
#
loop_
_entity.id
_entity.type
_entity.pdbx_description
1 polymer ?
#
loop_
_entity_poly.entity_id
_entity_poly.type
_entity_poly.pdbx_seq_one_letter_code
_entity_poly.pdbx_strand_id
1 'polypeptide(L)'
;MKARLTERETNALVFQLEERKYGRRFTSMELAQKANVSLDDVNRVENQIPIEDPQVVGRIARALGVSPDLLRKIAGWEEMSNDELNQLNACLRQPEGAAAPECAQIGLS
;
A
#
# COMPACT_ATOMS: atom_id res chain seq x y z
N MET A 1 -15.89 -13.21 -1.83
CA MET A 1 -15.54 -13.31 -0.40
C MET A 1 -14.75 -12.07 -0.03
N LYS A 2 -15.00 -11.50 1.15
CA LYS A 2 -14.24 -10.37 1.70
C LYS A 2 -13.43 -10.87 2.88
N ALA A 3 -12.15 -10.51 2.93
CA ALA A 3 -11.26 -10.87 4.02
C ALA A 3 -10.30 -9.71 4.28
N ARG A 4 -9.83 -9.60 5.52
CA ARG A 4 -8.65 -8.78 5.83
C ARG A 4 -7.42 -9.57 5.40
N LEU A 5 -6.44 -8.86 4.86
CA LEU A 5 -5.15 -9.43 4.56
C LEU A 5 -4.46 -9.87 5.85
N THR A 6 -3.61 -10.88 5.75
CA THR A 6 -2.65 -11.24 6.80
C THR A 6 -1.44 -10.29 6.78
N GLU A 7 -0.70 -10.19 7.89
CA GLU A 7 0.53 -9.38 7.94
C GLU A 7 1.49 -9.74 6.81
N ARG A 8 1.62 -11.03 6.49
CA ARG A 8 2.47 -11.52 5.40
C ARG A 8 2.02 -10.96 4.04
N GLU A 9 0.72 -10.94 3.78
CA GLU A 9 0.16 -10.41 2.53
C GLU A 9 0.30 -8.89 2.46
N THR A 10 0.07 -8.18 3.58
CA THR A 10 0.31 -6.73 3.70
C THR A 10 1.76 -6.40 3.32
N ASN A 11 2.73 -7.04 3.96
CA ASN A 11 4.15 -6.79 3.72
C ASN A 11 4.55 -7.14 2.27
N ALA A 12 4.01 -8.22 1.71
CA ALA A 12 4.26 -8.59 0.31
C ALA A 12 3.75 -7.51 -0.67
N LEU A 13 2.55 -6.97 -0.45
CA LEU A 13 1.99 -5.90 -1.28
C LEU A 13 2.76 -4.59 -1.12
N VAL A 14 3.19 -4.23 0.11
CA VAL A 14 4.03 -3.06 0.35
C VAL A 14 5.33 -3.16 -0.46
N PHE A 15 6.01 -4.31 -0.43
CA PHE A 15 7.21 -4.51 -1.23
C PHE A 15 6.97 -4.42 -2.73
N GLN A 16 5.85 -4.97 -3.22
CA GLN A 16 5.49 -4.87 -4.63
C GLN A 16 5.21 -3.43 -5.06
N LEU A 17 4.60 -2.62 -4.20
CA LEU A 17 4.37 -1.19 -4.44
C LEU A 17 5.69 -0.41 -4.49
N GLU A 18 6.62 -0.70 -3.57
CA GLU A 18 7.96 -0.11 -3.57
C GLU A 18 8.73 -0.48 -4.84
N GLU A 19 8.76 -1.78 -5.21
CA GLU A 19 9.42 -2.24 -6.43
C GLU A 19 8.81 -1.62 -7.68
N ARG A 20 7.47 -1.53 -7.76
CA ARG A 20 6.78 -0.91 -8.88
C ARG A 20 7.17 0.55 -9.06
N LYS A 21 7.23 1.31 -7.96
CA LYS A 21 7.40 2.76 -7.98
C LYS A 21 8.86 3.22 -8.01
N TYR A 22 9.73 2.49 -7.31
CA TYR A 22 11.11 2.90 -7.12
C TYR A 22 12.12 1.94 -7.75
N GLY A 23 11.65 0.83 -8.33
CA GLY A 23 12.51 -0.20 -8.90
C GLY A 23 13.32 -0.99 -7.86
N ARG A 24 13.05 -0.78 -6.57
CA ARG A 24 13.72 -1.48 -5.46
C ARG A 24 12.84 -1.48 -4.20
N ARG A 25 13.15 -2.39 -3.28
CA ARG A 25 12.58 -2.42 -1.94
C ARG A 25 13.24 -1.42 -1.02
N PHE A 26 12.48 -0.94 -0.06
CA PHE A 26 12.97 -0.13 1.04
C PHE A 26 13.04 -0.96 2.33
N THR A 27 13.96 -0.56 3.19
CA THR A 27 13.82 -0.84 4.62
C THR A 27 12.69 0.02 5.20
N SER A 28 12.08 -0.40 6.31
CA SER A 28 11.03 0.39 6.99
C SER A 28 11.49 1.81 7.32
N MET A 29 12.78 1.99 7.63
CA MET A 29 13.40 3.31 7.85
C MET A 29 13.45 4.16 6.58
N GLU A 30 13.83 3.59 5.44
CA GLU A 30 13.85 4.30 4.16
C GLU A 30 12.44 4.69 3.73
N LEU A 31 11.45 3.81 3.92
CA LEU A 31 10.05 4.12 3.65
C LEU A 31 9.56 5.26 4.56
N ALA A 32 9.89 5.23 5.85
CA ALA A 32 9.55 6.30 6.79
C ALA A 32 10.14 7.65 6.36
N GLN A 33 11.41 7.66 5.95
CA GLN A 33 12.08 8.85 5.41
C GLN A 33 11.42 9.34 4.11
N LYS A 34 11.02 8.44 3.20
CA LYS A 34 10.32 8.81 1.95
C LYS A 34 8.92 9.36 2.20
N ALA A 35 8.19 8.79 3.15
CA ALA A 35 6.88 9.28 3.55
C ALA A 35 6.96 10.53 4.45
N ASN A 36 8.12 10.87 5.00
CA ASN A 36 8.29 11.93 5.99
C ASN A 36 7.35 11.71 7.20
N VAL A 37 7.45 10.51 7.78
CA VAL A 37 6.73 10.03 8.97
C VAL A 37 7.72 9.32 9.91
N SER A 38 7.28 8.92 11.09
CA SER A 38 8.12 8.17 12.01
C SER A 38 8.29 6.71 11.56
N LEU A 39 9.35 6.04 12.03
CA LEU A 39 9.50 4.60 11.84
C LEU A 39 8.34 3.82 12.47
N ASP A 40 7.82 4.30 13.61
CA ASP A 40 6.68 3.68 14.28
C ASP A 40 5.44 3.67 13.39
N ASP A 41 5.17 4.76 12.65
CA ASP A 41 4.05 4.83 11.71
C ASP A 41 4.16 3.76 10.60
N VAL A 42 5.36 3.53 10.08
CA VAL A 42 5.57 2.46 9.08
C VAL A 42 5.39 1.08 9.71
N ASN A 43 5.97 0.86 10.89
CA ASN A 43 5.82 -0.40 11.62
C ASN A 43 4.34 -0.70 11.91
N ARG A 44 3.52 0.32 12.20
CA ARG A 44 2.07 0.16 12.40
C ARG A 44 1.38 -0.35 11.14
N VAL A 45 1.77 0.09 9.95
CA VAL A 45 1.26 -0.47 8.69
C VAL A 45 1.68 -1.93 8.53
N GLU A 46 2.97 -2.24 8.71
CA GLU A 46 3.53 -3.58 8.52
C GLU A 46 2.95 -4.62 9.51
N ASN A 47 2.61 -4.18 10.73
CA ASN A 47 2.00 -4.99 11.79
C ASN A 47 0.47 -4.82 11.88
N GLN A 48 -0.17 -4.21 10.88
CA GLN A 48 -1.63 -4.01 10.80
C GLN A 48 -2.27 -3.29 11.99
N ILE A 49 -1.52 -2.43 12.66
CA ILE A 49 -1.99 -1.56 13.73
C ILE A 49 -2.58 -0.29 13.10
N PRO A 50 -3.88 0.01 13.28
CA PRO A 50 -4.50 1.19 12.66
C PRO A 50 -3.80 2.50 13.05
N ILE A 51 -3.65 3.41 12.09
CA ILE A 51 -3.19 4.79 12.33
C ILE A 51 -4.39 5.72 12.29
N GLU A 52 -4.60 6.48 13.37
CA GLU A 52 -5.74 7.39 13.49
C GLU A 52 -5.54 8.69 12.71
N ASP A 53 -4.29 9.17 12.58
CA ASP A 53 -3.98 10.41 11.88
C ASP A 53 -4.08 10.23 10.34
N PRO A 54 -5.09 10.84 9.68
CA PRO A 54 -5.25 10.73 8.23
C PRO A 54 -4.11 11.38 7.44
N GLN A 55 -3.38 12.34 8.02
CA GLN A 55 -2.22 12.96 7.37
C GLN A 55 -1.06 11.97 7.27
N VAL A 56 -0.82 11.18 8.32
CA VAL A 56 0.20 10.13 8.32
C VAL A 56 -0.15 9.05 7.29
N VAL A 57 -1.41 8.57 7.30
CA VAL A 57 -1.90 7.59 6.31
C VAL A 57 -1.71 8.14 4.89
N GLY A 58 -2.09 9.39 4.64
CA GLY A 58 -1.95 10.01 3.32
C GLY A 58 -0.50 10.15 2.85
N ARG A 59 0.44 10.42 3.77
CA ARG A 59 1.87 10.49 3.46
C ARG A 59 2.45 9.12 3.09
N ILE A 60 2.11 8.08 3.85
CA ILE A 60 2.55 6.70 3.55
C ILE A 60 1.94 6.22 2.24
N ALA A 61 0.64 6.44 2.04
CA ALA A 61 -0.06 6.07 0.81
C ALA A 61 0.60 6.74 -0.41
N ARG A 62 0.87 8.03 -0.32
CA ARG A 62 1.60 8.76 -1.36
C ARG A 62 2.99 8.20 -1.60
N ALA A 63 3.75 7.84 -0.55
CA ALA A 63 5.06 7.23 -0.72
C ALA A 63 4.95 5.91 -1.50
N LEU A 64 3.95 5.08 -1.18
CA LEU A 64 3.70 3.80 -1.86
C LEU A 64 3.01 3.93 -3.23
N GLY A 65 2.59 5.13 -3.63
CA GLY A 65 1.89 5.34 -4.91
C GLY A 65 0.46 4.79 -4.88
N VAL A 66 -0.21 4.87 -3.74
CA VAL A 66 -1.61 4.45 -3.57
C VAL A 66 -2.44 5.54 -2.92
N SER A 67 -3.77 5.40 -3.02
CA SER A 67 -4.72 6.20 -2.27
C SER A 67 -4.73 5.80 -0.78
N PRO A 68 -5.13 6.70 0.13
CA PRO A 68 -5.29 6.38 1.54
C PRO A 68 -6.25 5.20 1.77
N ASP A 69 -7.35 5.14 1.02
CA ASP A 69 -8.36 4.08 1.17
C ASP A 69 -7.81 2.71 0.74
N LEU A 70 -7.05 2.67 -0.35
CA LEU A 70 -6.36 1.44 -0.77
C LEU A 70 -5.31 1.03 0.28
N LEU A 71 -4.56 1.97 0.85
CA LEU A 71 -3.62 1.67 1.93
C LEU A 71 -4.33 1.06 3.15
N ARG A 72 -5.49 1.56 3.56
CA ARG A 72 -6.25 1.01 4.70
C ARG A 72 -6.61 -0.46 4.50
N LYS A 73 -6.99 -0.84 3.27
CA LYS A 73 -7.27 -2.23 2.90
C LYS A 73 -6.00 -3.07 2.83
N ILE A 74 -4.94 -2.55 2.22
CA ILE A 74 -3.63 -3.24 2.13
C ILE A 74 -3.04 -3.49 3.53
N ALA A 75 -3.16 -2.51 4.43
CA ALA A 75 -2.71 -2.58 5.81
C ALA A 75 -3.57 -3.49 6.70
N GLY A 76 -4.59 -4.16 6.15
CA GLY A 76 -5.46 -5.08 6.89
C GLY A 76 -6.42 -4.40 7.88
N TRP A 77 -6.50 -3.07 7.88
CA TRP A 77 -7.41 -2.33 8.77
C TRP A 77 -8.85 -2.42 8.29
N GLU A 78 -9.03 -2.58 6.97
CA GLU A 78 -10.31 -2.76 6.30
C GLU A 78 -10.34 -4.04 5.48
N GLU A 79 -11.55 -4.53 5.20
CA GLU A 79 -11.72 -5.71 4.35
C GLU A 79 -11.43 -5.38 2.88
N MET A 80 -10.79 -6.32 2.20
CA MET A 80 -10.62 -6.30 0.75
C MET A 80 -11.38 -7.49 0.15
N SER A 81 -12.12 -7.25 -0.93
CA SER A 81 -12.72 -8.35 -1.69
C SER A 81 -11.66 -9.04 -2.54
N ASN A 82 -11.88 -10.33 -2.85
CA ASN A 82 -11.01 -11.07 -3.75
C ASN A 82 -10.88 -10.40 -5.13
N ASP A 83 -11.94 -9.75 -5.62
CA ASP A 83 -11.93 -9.08 -6.92
C ASP A 83 -11.03 -7.85 -6.88
N GLU A 84 -11.11 -7.04 -5.82
CA GLU A 84 -10.20 -5.90 -5.61
C GLU A 84 -8.74 -6.36 -5.48
N LEU A 85 -8.48 -7.45 -4.74
CA LEU A 85 -7.13 -8.01 -4.60
C LEU A 85 -6.60 -8.55 -5.94
N ASN A 86 -7.43 -9.22 -6.73
CA ASN A 86 -7.06 -9.70 -8.05
C ASN A 86 -6.76 -8.54 -9.01
N GLN A 87 -7.56 -7.48 -8.96
CA GLN A 87 -7.35 -6.27 -9.75
C GLN A 87 -6.06 -5.54 -9.34
N LEU A 88 -5.80 -5.41 -8.04
CA LEU A 88 -4.55 -4.87 -7.52
C LEU A 88 -3.34 -5.67 -8.03
N ASN A 89 -3.39 -7.00 -7.91
CA ASN A 89 -2.32 -7.88 -8.42
C ASN A 89 -2.12 -7.75 -9.93
N ALA A 90 -3.18 -7.57 -10.71
CA ALA A 90 -3.07 -7.33 -12.15
C ALA A 90 -2.38 -5.99 -12.44
N CYS A 91 -2.74 -4.94 -11.69
CA CYS A 91 -2.15 -3.62 -11.83
C CYS A 91 -0.69 -3.55 -11.38
N LEU A 92 -0.30 -4.30 -10.34
CA LEU A 92 1.09 -4.37 -9.87
C LEU A 92 2.05 -4.98 -10.90
N ARG A 93 1.54 -5.74 -11.89
CA ARG A 93 2.33 -6.28 -13.00
C ARG A 93 2.59 -5.26 -14.11
N GLN A 94 1.90 -4.12 -14.08
CA GLN A 94 2.06 -3.05 -15.06
C GLN A 94 3.10 -2.03 -14.54
N PRO A 95 4.01 -1.52 -15.40
CA PRO A 95 4.95 -0.50 -15.00
C PRO A 95 4.24 0.81 -14.60
N GLU A 96 4.88 1.57 -13.71
CA GLU A 96 4.39 2.91 -13.31
C GLU A 96 4.18 3.80 -14.54
N GLY A 97 3.06 4.51 -14.62
CA GLY A 97 2.69 5.37 -15.76
C GLY A 97 2.02 4.67 -16.96
N ALA A 98 2.07 3.33 -17.04
CA ALA A 98 1.26 2.56 -18.00
C ALA A 98 -0.06 2.05 -17.39
N ALA A 99 -0.32 2.42 -16.12
CA ALA A 99 -1.47 1.98 -15.36
C ALA A 99 -2.75 2.31 -16.13
N ALA A 100 -3.46 1.27 -16.56
CA ALA A 100 -4.75 1.41 -17.20
C ALA A 100 -5.70 2.26 -16.31
N PRO A 101 -6.71 2.95 -16.87
CA PRO A 101 -7.68 3.73 -16.09
C PRO A 101 -8.30 2.94 -14.92
N GLU A 102 -8.37 1.63 -15.08
CA GLU A 102 -8.84 0.62 -14.13
C GLU A 102 -7.99 0.56 -12.85
N CYS A 103 -6.68 0.80 -12.95
CA CYS A 103 -5.76 0.82 -11.82
C CYS A 103 -5.91 2.09 -10.99
N ALA A 104 -6.21 3.22 -11.64
CA ALA A 104 -6.55 4.46 -10.94
C ALA A 104 -7.87 4.34 -10.16
N GLN A 105 -8.84 3.57 -10.68
CA GLN A 105 -10.13 3.35 -10.02
C GLN A 105 -10.02 2.59 -8.69
N ILE A 106 -9.07 1.66 -8.57
CA ILE A 106 -8.78 0.98 -7.30
C ILE A 106 -7.87 1.79 -6.37
N GLY A 107 -7.42 2.97 -6.82
CA GLY A 107 -6.57 3.87 -6.05
C GLY A 107 -5.08 3.61 -6.18
N LEU A 108 -4.61 3.02 -7.28
CA LEU A 108 -3.19 2.97 -7.64
C LEU A 108 -2.82 4.24 -8.42
N SER A 109 -1.71 4.89 -8.08
CA SER A 109 -1.20 6.10 -8.75
C SER A 109 0.20 5.92 -9.32
#